data_AF-A0A9E0PB88-F1
#
_entry.id   AF-A0A9E0PB88-F1
#
_cell.length_a   1.000
_cell.length_b   1.000
_cell.length_c   1.000
_cell.angle_alpha   90.00
_cell.angle_beta   90.00
_cell.angle_gamma   90.00
#
_symmetry.space_group_name_H-M   'P 1'
#
loop_
_entity.id
_entity.type
_entity.pdbx_description
1 polymer ?
#
loop_
_entity_poly.entity_id
_entity_poly.type
_entity_poly.pdbx_seq_one_letter_code
_entity_poly.pdbx_strand_id
1 'polypeptide(L)'
;MKQFLCLSAFFLFSISLFAQQAVFKNRYYPNGNLMYEGYFVEDKPVGTIKRYHENGKLKAIQQFATNDTVKVEYFAGDGSQLAKGIFVKGQKQGIWEYFSKENRLVMVENYTEGLKQGESLVFSESGMVIDRMQYENNVLHGKRIQYHPYGNILASYFYKNGLLDGPFESYYETGQKDEVGYYVANKKHGEWKTYNDDGSFTSVEYKNGKATNQTELDKKLQETMDKNEQGDPTIKDPADYLDQPDAYLNLFR
;
A
#
# COMPACT_ATOMS: atom_id res chain seq x y z
N MET A 1 -49.58 75.49 -33.19
CA MET A 1 -48.39 74.91 -33.84
C MET A 1 -47.94 73.73 -32.97
N LYS A 2 -48.43 72.52 -33.27
CA LYS A 2 -47.71 71.42 -33.94
C LYS A 2 -46.55 70.83 -33.10
N GLN A 3 -46.84 69.65 -32.52
CA GLN A 3 -46.05 68.41 -32.40
C GLN A 3 -44.59 68.51 -31.88
N PHE A 4 -44.07 67.64 -31.00
CA PHE A 4 -44.03 66.18 -31.15
C PHE A 4 -43.89 65.47 -29.79
N LEU A 5 -44.64 64.38 -29.66
CA LEU A 5 -44.43 63.28 -28.73
C LEU A 5 -43.05 62.65 -28.99
N CYS A 6 -42.19 62.52 -27.99
CA CYS A 6 -41.02 61.64 -28.08
C CYS A 6 -41.20 60.51 -27.08
N LEU A 7 -41.70 59.39 -27.58
CA LEU A 7 -41.76 58.11 -26.89
C LEU A 7 -40.32 57.57 -26.80
N SER A 8 -39.64 57.77 -25.67
CA SER A 8 -38.38 57.08 -25.41
C SER A 8 -38.71 55.64 -25.00
N ALA A 9 -38.62 54.72 -25.95
CA ALA A 9 -38.77 53.29 -25.72
C ALA A 9 -37.68 52.77 -24.77
N PHE A 10 -38.11 52.23 -23.63
CA PHE A 10 -37.29 51.41 -22.74
C PHE A 10 -36.87 50.14 -23.50
N PHE A 11 -35.59 50.02 -23.83
CA PHE A 11 -34.97 48.72 -24.09
C PHE A 11 -34.22 48.30 -22.82
N LEU A 12 -34.94 47.63 -21.91
CA LEU A 12 -34.32 46.81 -20.89
C LEU A 12 -33.77 45.58 -21.60
N PHE A 13 -32.49 45.62 -21.98
CA PHE A 13 -31.75 44.40 -22.27
C PHE A 13 -31.60 43.64 -20.96
N SER A 14 -32.57 42.78 -20.65
CA SER A 14 -32.40 41.77 -19.61
C SER A 14 -31.38 40.78 -20.12
N ILE A 15 -30.10 41.02 -19.81
CA ILE A 15 -29.08 39.98 -19.91
C ILE A 15 -29.42 38.98 -18.80
N SER A 16 -30.30 38.03 -19.09
CA SER A 16 -30.45 36.86 -18.25
C SER A 16 -29.18 36.03 -18.46
N LEU A 17 -28.13 36.35 -17.71
CA LEU A 17 -27.14 35.35 -17.32
C LEU A 17 -27.95 34.28 -16.57
N PHE A 18 -28.40 33.25 -17.28
CA PHE A 18 -28.76 32.01 -16.64
C PHE A 18 -27.45 31.41 -16.10
N ALA A 19 -27.05 31.86 -14.91
CA ALA A 19 -26.22 31.04 -14.06
C ALA A 19 -26.99 29.73 -13.90
N GLN A 20 -26.46 28.65 -14.47
CA GLN A 20 -27.11 27.35 -14.36
C GLN A 20 -27.19 27.01 -12.87
N GLN A 21 -28.40 27.00 -12.35
CA GLN A 21 -28.62 26.87 -10.92
C GLN A 21 -28.40 25.41 -10.52
N ALA A 22 -27.59 25.19 -9.50
CA ALA A 22 -27.38 23.86 -8.95
C ALA A 22 -28.69 23.31 -8.37
N VAL A 23 -29.07 22.10 -8.78
CA VAL A 23 -30.28 21.39 -8.34
C VAL A 23 -29.90 20.35 -7.30
N PHE A 24 -30.53 20.40 -6.13
CA PHE A 24 -30.38 19.35 -5.13
C PHE A 24 -31.11 18.07 -5.56
N LYS A 25 -30.45 16.92 -5.47
CA LYS A 25 -31.02 15.61 -5.76
C LYS A 25 -30.68 14.63 -4.65
N ASN A 26 -31.60 13.71 -4.38
CA ASN A 26 -31.39 12.58 -3.48
C ASN A 26 -32.05 11.30 -4.02
N ARG A 27 -31.66 10.16 -3.45
CA ARG A 27 -32.27 8.85 -3.74
C ARG A 27 -32.27 7.99 -2.49
N TYR A 28 -33.23 7.09 -2.38
CA TYR A 28 -33.39 6.17 -1.25
C TYR A 28 -33.28 4.72 -1.70
N TYR A 29 -32.85 3.86 -0.78
CA TYR A 29 -32.94 2.41 -0.89
C TYR A 29 -34.38 1.92 -0.69
N PRO A 30 -34.71 0.67 -1.06
CA PRO A 30 -36.03 0.09 -0.82
C PRO A 30 -36.45 0.09 0.66
N ASN A 31 -35.48 0.04 1.59
CA ASN A 31 -35.72 0.11 3.03
C ASN A 31 -36.00 1.53 3.56
N GLY A 32 -36.04 2.54 2.68
CA GLY A 32 -36.30 3.93 3.02
C GLY A 32 -35.06 4.73 3.46
N ASN A 33 -33.90 4.09 3.66
CA ASN A 33 -32.68 4.82 4.02
C ASN A 33 -32.11 5.57 2.81
N LEU A 34 -31.49 6.71 3.07
CA LEU A 34 -30.86 7.54 2.05
C LEU A 34 -29.74 6.74 1.35
N MET A 35 -29.66 6.84 0.03
CA MET A 35 -28.64 6.20 -0.81
C MET A 35 -27.57 7.21 -1.23
N TYR A 36 -28.00 8.40 -1.67
CA TYR A 36 -27.12 9.53 -1.89
C TYR A 36 -27.89 10.85 -1.83
N GLU A 37 -27.16 11.93 -1.62
CA GLU A 37 -27.64 13.31 -1.76
C GLU A 37 -26.52 14.22 -2.29
N GLY A 38 -26.90 15.31 -2.95
CA GLY A 38 -25.98 16.38 -3.34
C GLY A 38 -26.53 17.28 -4.44
N TYR A 39 -25.68 18.14 -4.99
CA TYR A 39 -26.06 19.16 -5.96
C TYR A 39 -25.55 18.82 -7.36
N PHE A 40 -26.32 19.20 -8.38
CA PHE A 40 -26.04 18.90 -9.78
C PHE A 40 -26.27 20.12 -10.67
N VAL A 41 -25.41 20.33 -11.66
CA VAL A 41 -25.57 21.30 -12.75
C VAL A 41 -25.50 20.51 -14.06
N GLU A 42 -26.55 20.58 -14.89
CA GLU A 42 -26.65 19.78 -16.13
C GLU A 42 -26.35 18.28 -15.93
N ASP A 43 -26.94 17.71 -14.88
CA ASP A 43 -26.73 16.31 -14.46
C ASP A 43 -25.30 15.94 -14.04
N LYS A 44 -24.37 16.90 -14.00
CA LYS A 44 -23.02 16.71 -13.45
C LYS A 44 -23.00 17.09 -11.96
N PRO A 45 -22.42 16.25 -11.10
CA PRO A 45 -22.32 16.56 -9.66
C PRO A 45 -21.42 17.77 -9.42
N VAL A 46 -21.82 18.63 -8.49
CA VAL A 46 -21.04 19.80 -8.05
C VAL A 46 -21.00 19.88 -6.53
N GLY A 47 -19.90 20.41 -5.98
CA GLY A 47 -19.71 20.49 -4.54
C GLY A 47 -19.55 19.12 -3.90
N THR A 48 -20.31 18.86 -2.83
CA THR A 48 -20.21 17.62 -2.07
C THR A 48 -21.38 16.69 -2.38
N ILE A 49 -21.05 15.47 -2.80
CA ILE A 49 -21.99 14.34 -2.88
C ILE A 49 -21.71 13.40 -1.71
N LYS A 50 -22.74 13.10 -0.93
CA LYS A 50 -22.68 12.09 0.13
C LYS A 50 -23.39 10.84 -0.34
N ARG A 51 -22.78 9.69 -0.10
CA ARG A 51 -23.35 8.36 -0.37
C ARG A 51 -23.42 7.62 0.95
N TYR A 52 -24.42 6.76 1.07
CA TYR A 52 -24.72 6.05 2.30
C TYR A 52 -24.84 4.55 2.02
N HIS A 53 -24.57 3.74 3.03
CA HIS A 53 -24.87 2.31 3.03
C HIS A 53 -26.36 2.10 3.35
N GLU A 54 -26.88 0.90 3.08
CA GLU A 54 -28.29 0.58 3.38
C GLU A 54 -28.65 0.70 4.86
N ASN A 55 -27.67 0.65 5.77
CA ASN A 55 -27.87 0.86 7.21
C ASN A 55 -27.87 2.35 7.63
N GLY A 56 -27.83 3.27 6.66
CA GLY A 56 -27.87 4.72 6.87
C GLY A 56 -26.53 5.36 7.22
N LYS A 57 -25.45 4.59 7.43
CA LYS A 57 -24.11 5.16 7.67
C LYS A 57 -23.47 5.65 6.38
N LEU A 58 -22.56 6.62 6.47
CA LEU A 58 -21.80 7.12 5.33
C LEU A 58 -21.02 5.98 4.66
N LYS A 59 -21.04 5.99 3.33
CA LYS A 59 -20.30 5.08 2.45
C LYS A 59 -19.20 5.83 1.70
N ALA A 60 -19.50 7.04 1.25
CA ALA A 60 -18.51 7.90 0.61
C ALA A 60 -18.87 9.38 0.75
N ILE A 61 -17.84 10.22 0.83
CA ILE A 61 -17.94 11.67 0.61
C ILE A 61 -17.13 11.96 -0.65
N GLN A 62 -17.72 12.67 -1.60
CA GLN A 62 -17.08 13.06 -2.86
C GLN A 62 -17.17 14.59 -2.98
N GLN A 63 -16.02 15.26 -2.95
CA GLN A 63 -15.91 16.71 -3.10
C GLN A 63 -15.34 17.05 -4.47
N PHE A 64 -16.21 17.52 -5.37
CA PHE A 64 -15.87 17.90 -6.74
C PHE A 64 -15.24 19.29 -6.73
N ALA A 65 -13.91 19.35 -6.86
CA ALA A 65 -13.15 20.60 -6.92
C ALA A 65 -13.24 21.22 -8.32
N THR A 66 -13.21 20.38 -9.35
CA THR A 66 -13.46 20.73 -10.76
C THR A 66 -14.23 19.58 -11.42
N ASN A 67 -14.61 19.71 -12.69
CA ASN A 67 -15.30 18.64 -13.42
C ASN A 67 -14.49 17.33 -13.47
N ASP A 68 -13.15 17.43 -13.46
CA ASP A 68 -12.27 16.27 -13.60
C ASP A 68 -11.63 15.86 -12.26
N THR A 69 -11.66 16.71 -11.23
CA THR A 69 -10.96 16.47 -9.96
C THR A 69 -11.94 16.30 -8.82
N VAL A 70 -11.91 15.13 -8.18
CA VAL A 70 -12.75 14.80 -7.03
C VAL A 70 -11.90 14.26 -5.89
N LYS A 71 -11.97 14.90 -4.74
CA LYS A 71 -11.44 14.35 -3.49
C LYS A 71 -12.47 13.39 -2.91
N VAL A 72 -12.03 12.21 -2.50
CA VAL A 72 -12.92 11.17 -1.98
C VAL A 72 -12.49 10.69 -0.61
N GLU A 73 -13.48 10.32 0.19
CA GLU A 73 -13.33 9.57 1.43
C GLU A 73 -14.31 8.40 1.41
N TYR A 74 -13.83 7.20 1.74
CA TYR A 74 -14.62 5.98 1.78
C TYR A 74 -14.75 5.48 3.21
N PHE A 75 -15.92 4.92 3.52
CA PHE A 75 -16.26 4.45 4.86
C PHE A 75 -16.89 3.06 4.79
N ALA A 76 -16.60 2.23 5.77
CA ALA A 76 -17.18 0.90 5.93
C ALA A 76 -18.63 0.99 6.48
N GLY A 77 -19.33 -0.14 6.47
CA GLY A 77 -20.69 -0.22 6.99
C GLY A 77 -20.81 0.05 8.49
N ASP A 78 -19.73 -0.02 9.26
CA ASP A 78 -19.70 0.38 10.67
C ASP A 78 -19.41 1.89 10.86
N GLY A 79 -19.06 2.60 9.78
CA GLY A 79 -18.69 4.03 9.79
C GLY A 79 -17.18 4.28 9.90
N SER A 80 -16.35 3.26 10.07
CA SER A 80 -14.89 3.41 10.06
C SER A 80 -14.40 3.90 8.69
N GLN A 81 -13.41 4.80 8.67
CA GLN A 81 -12.81 5.28 7.42
C GLN A 81 -11.96 4.16 6.81
N LEU A 82 -12.11 3.92 5.52
CA LEU A 82 -11.37 2.89 4.79
C LEU A 82 -10.21 3.49 4.00
N ALA A 83 -10.47 4.60 3.32
CA ALA A 83 -9.48 5.25 2.48
C ALA A 83 -9.87 6.70 2.19
N LYS A 84 -8.88 7.50 1.81
CA LYS A 84 -9.10 8.81 1.20
C LYS A 84 -8.03 9.10 0.15
N GLY A 85 -8.37 9.93 -0.82
CA GLY A 85 -7.48 10.29 -1.91
C GLY A 85 -8.16 11.19 -2.94
N ILE A 86 -7.50 11.35 -4.08
CA ILE A 86 -7.98 12.18 -5.18
C ILE A 86 -8.12 11.31 -6.43
N PHE A 87 -9.19 11.55 -7.19
CA PHE A 87 -9.28 11.16 -8.58
C PHE A 87 -9.14 12.37 -9.49
N VAL A 88 -8.37 12.22 -10.57
CA VAL A 88 -8.33 13.14 -11.71
C VAL A 88 -8.77 12.36 -12.95
N LYS A 89 -9.79 12.85 -13.67
CA LYS A 89 -10.40 12.18 -14.84
C LYS A 89 -10.81 10.73 -14.56
N GLY A 90 -11.30 10.47 -13.34
CA GLY A 90 -11.71 9.13 -12.90
C GLY A 90 -10.58 8.18 -12.52
N GLN A 91 -9.32 8.62 -12.54
CA GLN A 91 -8.14 7.82 -12.19
C GLN A 91 -7.51 8.30 -10.88
N LYS A 92 -7.01 7.37 -10.05
CA LYS A 92 -6.33 7.74 -8.80
C LYS A 92 -5.14 8.66 -9.10
N GLN A 93 -4.99 9.72 -8.32
CA GLN A 93 -3.91 10.69 -8.47
C GLN A 93 -3.35 11.08 -7.10
N GLY A 94 -2.02 11.16 -7.02
CA GLY A 94 -1.30 11.54 -5.82
C GLY A 94 -1.41 10.52 -4.70
N ILE A 95 -1.33 11.01 -3.47
CA ILE A 95 -1.35 10.22 -2.24
C ILE A 95 -2.75 9.63 -2.00
N TRP A 96 -2.77 8.33 -1.75
CA TRP A 96 -3.91 7.58 -1.24
C TRP A 96 -3.55 6.99 0.11
N GLU A 97 -4.37 7.30 1.11
CA GLU A 97 -4.23 6.83 2.49
C GLU A 97 -5.30 5.77 2.78
N TYR A 98 -4.92 4.70 3.46
CA TYR A 98 -5.80 3.61 3.86
C TYR A 98 -5.73 3.40 5.37
N PHE A 99 -6.88 3.07 5.97
CA PHE A 99 -7.04 3.04 7.42
C PHE A 99 -7.57 1.69 7.90
N SER A 100 -7.20 1.32 9.13
CA SER A 100 -7.80 0.19 9.85
C SER A 100 -9.19 0.55 10.38
N LYS A 101 -9.92 -0.44 10.92
CA LYS A 101 -11.23 -0.22 11.56
C LYS A 101 -11.15 0.70 12.77
N GLU A 102 -10.01 0.73 13.46
CA GLU A 102 -9.71 1.61 14.59
C GLU A 102 -9.20 3.00 14.13
N ASN A 103 -9.35 3.32 12.85
CA ASN A 103 -8.97 4.61 12.26
C ASN A 103 -7.46 4.91 12.31
N ARG A 104 -6.61 3.86 12.29
CA ARG A 104 -5.15 3.98 12.21
C ARG A 104 -4.71 3.94 10.75
N LEU A 105 -3.77 4.79 10.35
CA LEU A 105 -3.18 4.75 9.01
C LEU A 105 -2.38 3.44 8.86
N VAL A 106 -2.75 2.60 7.88
CA VAL A 106 -2.08 1.30 7.64
C VAL A 106 -1.26 1.29 6.36
N MET A 107 -1.61 2.15 5.40
CA MET A 107 -0.91 2.19 4.12
C MET A 107 -1.03 3.57 3.46
N VAL A 108 0.07 3.97 2.82
CA VAL A 108 0.13 5.11 1.91
C VAL A 108 0.61 4.60 0.55
N GLU A 109 -0.10 4.97 -0.50
CA GLU A 109 0.29 4.69 -1.88
C GLU A 109 0.31 5.99 -2.66
N ASN A 110 1.19 6.11 -3.66
CA ASN A 110 1.22 7.26 -4.56
C ASN A 110 0.86 6.82 -5.97
N TYR A 111 0.05 7.63 -6.65
CA TYR A 111 -0.49 7.34 -7.97
C TYR A 111 -0.25 8.47 -8.96
N THR A 112 0.01 8.12 -10.22
CA THR A 112 -0.01 9.03 -11.36
C THR A 112 -0.84 8.39 -12.46
N GLU A 113 -1.89 9.06 -12.93
CA GLU A 113 -2.78 8.55 -13.98
C GLU A 113 -3.33 7.13 -13.69
N GLY A 114 -3.68 6.89 -12.42
CA GLY A 114 -4.23 5.61 -11.96
C GLY A 114 -3.20 4.49 -11.77
N LEU A 115 -1.92 4.72 -12.06
CA LEU A 115 -0.83 3.77 -11.86
C LEU A 115 -0.04 4.12 -10.59
N LYS A 116 0.29 3.13 -9.76
CA LYS A 116 1.19 3.33 -8.61
C LYS A 116 2.54 3.81 -9.12
N GLN A 117 3.05 4.87 -8.52
CA GLN A 117 4.27 5.56 -8.93
C GLN A 117 5.00 6.12 -7.71
N GLY A 118 6.29 5.83 -7.60
CA GLY A 118 7.14 6.23 -6.47
C GLY A 118 6.87 5.41 -5.21
N GLU A 119 7.00 6.05 -4.06
CA GLU A 119 7.01 5.38 -2.77
C GLU A 119 5.61 4.93 -2.33
N SER A 120 5.54 3.74 -1.74
CA SER A 120 4.42 3.26 -0.93
C SER A 120 4.93 2.78 0.42
N LEU A 121 4.15 3.03 1.47
CA LEU A 121 4.51 2.75 2.86
C LEU A 121 3.42 1.91 3.52
N VAL A 122 3.82 0.92 4.31
CA VAL A 122 2.95 0.14 5.20
C VAL A 122 3.34 0.43 6.64
N PHE A 123 2.35 0.59 7.50
CA PHE A 123 2.53 0.98 8.89
C PHE A 123 2.09 -0.15 9.85
N SER A 124 2.79 -0.28 10.98
CA SER A 124 2.39 -1.11 12.11
C SER A 124 1.19 -0.51 12.86
N GLU A 125 0.64 -1.25 13.82
CA GLU A 125 -0.37 -0.72 14.75
C GLU A 125 0.12 0.47 15.59
N SER A 126 1.42 0.54 15.87
CA SER A 126 2.06 1.66 16.56
C SER A 126 2.31 2.88 15.65
N GLY A 127 2.04 2.77 14.35
CA GLY A 127 2.26 3.82 13.37
C GLY A 127 3.69 3.91 12.82
N MET A 128 4.54 2.92 13.09
CA MET A 128 5.89 2.84 12.53
C MET A 128 5.87 2.24 11.13
N VAL A 129 6.74 2.71 10.22
CA VAL A 129 6.87 2.10 8.89
C VAL A 129 7.49 0.71 9.02
N ILE A 130 6.81 -0.30 8.48
CA ILE A 130 7.27 -1.70 8.47
C ILE A 130 7.60 -2.22 7.08
N ASP A 131 7.11 -1.56 6.02
CA ASP A 131 7.48 -1.86 4.63
C ASP A 131 7.49 -0.57 3.82
N ARG A 132 8.58 -0.33 3.09
CA ARG A 132 8.75 0.78 2.16
C ARG A 132 9.07 0.20 0.80
N MET A 133 8.25 0.51 -0.20
CA MET A 133 8.37 -0.02 -1.55
C MET A 133 8.42 1.10 -2.57
N GLN A 134 9.14 0.88 -3.67
CA GLN A 134 9.19 1.80 -4.82
C GLN A 134 8.49 1.16 -6.01
N TYR A 135 7.62 1.93 -6.66
CA TYR A 135 6.85 1.53 -7.82
C TYR A 135 7.14 2.41 -9.03
N GLU A 136 7.10 1.82 -10.21
CA GLU A 136 7.06 2.50 -11.48
C GLU A 136 5.94 1.86 -12.30
N ASN A 137 4.91 2.64 -12.67
CA ASN A 137 3.78 2.17 -13.47
C ASN A 137 3.13 0.86 -12.96
N ASN A 138 2.76 0.81 -11.68
CA ASN A 138 2.24 -0.38 -10.97
C ASN A 138 3.22 -1.52 -10.72
N VAL A 139 4.47 -1.41 -11.16
CA VAL A 139 5.48 -2.48 -11.04
C VAL A 139 6.50 -2.11 -9.97
N LEU A 140 6.85 -3.04 -9.07
CA LEU A 140 7.94 -2.81 -8.11
C LEU A 140 9.26 -2.55 -8.87
N HIS A 141 9.86 -1.39 -8.62
CA HIS A 141 11.09 -0.97 -9.28
C HIS A 141 11.88 -0.08 -8.33
N GLY A 142 13.11 -0.49 -8.00
CA GLY A 142 13.97 0.14 -7.01
C GLY A 142 13.98 -0.61 -5.67
N LYS A 143 14.33 0.11 -4.60
CA LYS A 143 14.57 -0.47 -3.28
C LYS A 143 13.25 -0.80 -2.57
N ARG A 144 13.19 -1.97 -1.91
CA ARG A 144 12.19 -2.29 -0.88
C ARG A 144 12.90 -2.48 0.45
N ILE A 145 12.42 -1.86 1.51
CA ILE A 145 12.98 -1.98 2.86
C ILE A 145 11.88 -2.43 3.81
N GLN A 146 12.13 -3.53 4.50
CA GLN A 146 11.28 -4.04 5.57
C GLN A 146 11.93 -3.75 6.91
N TYR A 147 11.11 -3.46 7.91
CA TYR A 147 11.55 -3.14 9.26
C TYR A 147 10.91 -4.10 10.26
N HIS A 148 11.64 -4.44 11.32
CA HIS A 148 11.06 -5.05 12.50
C HIS A 148 10.05 -4.08 13.15
N PRO A 149 9.06 -4.59 13.92
CA PRO A 149 8.10 -3.74 14.64
C PRO A 149 8.74 -2.71 15.58
N TYR A 150 9.99 -2.92 16.01
CA TYR A 150 10.77 -2.03 16.88
C TYR A 150 11.64 -1.02 16.10
N GLY A 151 11.61 -1.02 14.76
CA GLY A 151 12.18 0.02 13.91
C GLY A 151 13.51 -0.30 13.22
N ASN A 152 14.21 -1.36 13.63
CA ASN A 152 15.44 -1.81 12.93
C ASN A 152 15.09 -2.40 11.56
N ILE A 153 16.01 -2.27 10.59
CA ILE A 153 15.83 -2.90 9.27
C ILE A 153 15.81 -4.42 9.47
N LEU A 154 14.81 -5.08 8.90
CA LEU A 154 14.74 -6.54 8.79
C LEU A 154 15.44 -6.99 7.51
N ALA A 155 15.08 -6.37 6.39
CA ALA A 155 15.63 -6.73 5.09
C ALA A 155 15.54 -5.58 4.08
N SER A 156 16.48 -5.57 3.14
CA SER A 156 16.54 -4.67 2.01
C SER A 156 16.66 -5.48 0.72
N TYR A 157 15.77 -5.20 -0.22
CA TYR A 157 15.71 -5.83 -1.53
C TYR A 157 15.85 -4.77 -2.61
N PHE A 158 16.28 -5.18 -3.80
CA PHE A 158 16.23 -4.36 -4.99
C PHE A 158 15.44 -5.07 -6.09
N TYR A 159 14.43 -4.36 -6.61
CA TYR A 159 13.57 -4.82 -7.67
C TYR A 159 13.88 -4.10 -8.98
N LYS A 160 13.83 -4.83 -10.09
CA LYS A 160 13.81 -4.29 -11.44
C LYS A 160 12.67 -4.96 -12.20
N ASN A 161 11.70 -4.15 -12.62
CA ASN A 161 10.54 -4.63 -13.38
C ASN A 161 9.79 -5.78 -12.67
N GLY A 162 9.62 -5.66 -11.35
CA GLY A 162 8.87 -6.62 -10.53
C GLY A 162 9.65 -7.87 -10.14
N LEU A 163 10.90 -8.00 -10.57
CA LEU A 163 11.78 -9.12 -10.22
C LEU A 163 12.87 -8.63 -9.26
N LEU A 164 13.25 -9.44 -8.28
CA LEU A 164 14.48 -9.24 -7.52
C LEU A 164 15.66 -9.33 -8.48
N ASP A 165 16.39 -8.23 -8.61
CA ASP A 165 17.47 -8.09 -9.58
C ASP A 165 18.41 -6.98 -9.10
N GLY A 166 19.32 -7.34 -8.21
CA GLY A 166 20.06 -6.38 -7.42
C GLY A 166 20.54 -6.93 -6.07
N PRO A 167 21.12 -6.05 -5.25
CA PRO A 167 21.59 -6.42 -3.92
C PRO A 167 20.43 -6.83 -3.00
N PHE A 168 20.73 -7.78 -2.12
CA PHE A 168 19.91 -8.19 -1.00
C PHE A 168 20.73 -8.13 0.29
N GLU A 169 20.11 -7.66 1.36
CA GLU A 169 20.67 -7.65 2.71
C GLU A 169 19.56 -7.96 3.73
N SER A 170 19.79 -8.90 4.64
CA SER A 170 19.01 -9.07 5.88
C SER A 170 19.86 -8.73 7.10
N TYR A 171 19.18 -8.47 8.20
CA TYR A 171 19.79 -8.05 9.44
C TYR A 171 19.16 -8.78 10.62
N TYR A 172 19.98 -9.10 11.61
CA TYR A 172 19.49 -9.50 12.93
C TYR A 172 18.77 -8.35 13.62
N GLU A 173 17.99 -8.66 14.65
CA GLU A 173 17.32 -7.64 15.47
C GLU A 173 18.31 -6.66 16.12
N THR A 174 19.55 -7.10 16.35
CA THR A 174 20.67 -6.30 16.84
C THR A 174 21.14 -5.24 15.84
N GLY A 175 20.72 -5.32 14.58
CA GLY A 175 21.15 -4.47 13.47
C GLY A 175 22.43 -4.96 12.77
N GLN A 176 23.01 -6.08 13.21
CA GLN A 176 24.12 -6.72 12.51
C GLN A 176 23.64 -7.41 11.24
N LYS A 177 24.50 -7.53 10.23
CA LYS A 177 24.17 -8.23 8.99
C LYS A 177 23.95 -9.71 9.29
N ASP A 178 22.89 -10.27 8.71
CA ASP A 178 22.55 -11.69 8.80
C ASP A 178 22.89 -12.38 7.48
N GLU A 179 22.34 -11.90 6.36
CA GLU A 179 22.65 -12.42 5.03
C GLU A 179 22.86 -11.28 4.03
N VAL A 180 23.84 -11.43 3.14
CA VAL A 180 24.00 -10.54 1.98
C VAL A 180 24.24 -11.32 0.71
N GLY A 181 23.74 -10.79 -0.40
CA GLY A 181 23.96 -11.40 -1.70
C GLY A 181 23.37 -10.58 -2.83
N TYR A 182 23.26 -11.22 -3.99
CA TYR A 182 22.73 -10.59 -5.19
C TYR A 182 21.70 -11.50 -5.85
N TYR A 183 20.61 -10.91 -6.32
CA TYR A 183 19.61 -11.59 -7.15
C TYR A 183 19.77 -11.18 -8.61
N VAL A 184 19.51 -12.11 -9.52
CA VAL A 184 19.28 -11.85 -10.94
C VAL A 184 17.98 -12.53 -11.32
N ALA A 185 16.96 -11.75 -11.70
CA ALA A 185 15.64 -12.24 -12.09
C ALA A 185 15.06 -13.29 -11.11
N ASN A 186 14.91 -12.90 -9.84
CA ASN A 186 14.42 -13.72 -8.71
C ASN A 186 15.32 -14.88 -8.28
N LYS A 187 16.53 -15.02 -8.82
CA LYS A 187 17.43 -16.12 -8.50
C LYS A 187 18.68 -15.62 -7.81
N LYS A 188 19.07 -16.26 -6.70
CA LYS A 188 20.37 -16.03 -6.05
C LYS A 188 21.48 -16.18 -7.10
N HIS A 189 22.40 -15.22 -7.14
CA HIS A 189 23.50 -15.17 -8.09
C HIS A 189 24.76 -14.60 -7.42
N GLY A 190 25.92 -15.15 -7.76
CA GLY A 190 27.20 -14.76 -7.19
C GLY A 190 27.38 -15.26 -5.76
N GLU A 191 28.27 -14.60 -5.05
CA GLU A 191 28.61 -14.93 -3.67
C GLU A 191 27.49 -14.51 -2.71
N TRP A 192 27.01 -15.45 -1.90
CA TRP A 192 26.07 -15.21 -0.81
C TRP A 192 26.75 -15.48 0.52
N LYS A 193 26.73 -14.51 1.43
CA LYS A 193 27.34 -14.63 2.76
C LYS A 193 26.26 -14.64 3.83
N THR A 194 26.36 -15.60 4.73
CA THR A 194 25.55 -15.69 5.94
C THR A 194 26.48 -15.51 7.13
N TYR A 195 26.24 -14.47 7.91
CA TYR A 195 27.01 -14.13 9.10
C TYR A 195 26.45 -14.86 10.31
N ASN A 196 27.26 -15.03 11.35
CA ASN A 196 26.84 -15.44 12.68
C ASN A 196 26.86 -14.22 13.62
N ASP A 197 26.35 -14.36 14.84
CA ASP A 197 26.30 -13.27 15.84
C ASP A 197 27.68 -12.73 16.25
N ASP A 198 28.74 -13.53 16.07
CA ASP A 198 30.15 -13.15 16.32
C ASP A 198 30.82 -12.41 15.13
N GLY A 199 30.10 -12.24 14.03
CA GLY A 199 30.57 -11.61 12.79
C GLY A 199 31.38 -12.53 11.86
N SER A 200 31.65 -13.78 12.25
CA SER A 200 32.12 -14.81 11.31
C SER A 200 31.06 -15.09 10.25
N PHE A 201 31.43 -15.61 9.09
CA PHE A 201 30.46 -15.90 8.04
C PHE A 201 30.81 -17.17 7.27
N THR A 202 29.77 -17.80 6.73
CA THR A 202 29.88 -18.81 5.68
C THR A 202 29.51 -18.19 4.33
N SER A 203 30.03 -18.76 3.24
CA SER A 203 29.79 -18.25 1.89
C SER A 203 29.43 -19.39 0.95
N VAL A 204 28.44 -19.15 0.10
CA VAL A 204 28.00 -20.07 -0.96
C VAL A 204 27.92 -19.32 -2.27
N GLU A 205 28.56 -19.85 -3.31
CA GLU A 205 28.45 -19.32 -4.65
C GLU A 205 27.17 -19.86 -5.32
N TYR A 206 26.38 -18.97 -5.92
CA TYR A 206 25.15 -19.33 -6.63
C TYR A 206 25.23 -19.00 -8.11
N LYS A 207 24.82 -19.95 -8.95
CA LYS A 207 24.62 -19.74 -10.39
C LYS A 207 23.19 -20.07 -10.79
N ASN A 208 22.46 -19.06 -11.25
CA ASN A 208 21.06 -19.18 -11.67
C ASN A 208 20.16 -19.80 -10.58
N GLY A 209 20.38 -19.42 -9.33
CA GLY A 209 19.60 -19.87 -8.17
C GLY A 209 20.01 -21.24 -7.62
N LYS A 210 21.06 -21.86 -8.14
CA LYS A 210 21.60 -23.13 -7.63
C LYS A 210 22.93 -22.91 -6.96
N ALA A 211 23.11 -23.46 -5.76
CA ALA A 211 24.40 -23.45 -5.08
C ALA A 211 25.41 -24.29 -5.86
N THR A 212 26.65 -23.84 -5.98
CA THR A 212 27.70 -24.61 -6.65
C THR A 212 28.13 -25.84 -5.85
N ASN A 213 27.92 -25.83 -4.53
CA ASN A 213 28.17 -26.94 -3.61
C ASN A 213 26.86 -27.64 -3.17
N GLN A 214 25.81 -27.62 -4.00
CA GLN A 214 24.49 -28.17 -3.66
C GLN A 214 24.57 -29.59 -3.08
N THR A 215 25.34 -30.49 -3.70
CA THR A 215 25.49 -31.87 -3.23
C THR A 215 26.08 -31.99 -1.83
N GLU A 216 26.99 -31.09 -1.44
CA GLU A 216 27.56 -31.07 -0.10
C GLU A 216 26.54 -30.55 0.92
N LEU A 217 25.79 -29.50 0.56
CA LEU A 217 24.71 -28.97 1.39
C LEU A 217 23.62 -30.01 1.61
N ASP A 218 23.20 -30.70 0.55
CA ASP A 218 22.19 -31.75 0.62
C ASP A 218 22.67 -32.91 1.50
N LYS A 219 23.95 -33.31 1.39
CA LYS A 219 24.53 -34.35 2.25
C LYS A 219 24.55 -33.93 3.72
N LYS A 220 24.98 -32.71 4.04
CA LYS A 220 24.98 -32.18 5.42
C LYS A 220 23.57 -32.10 6.00
N LEU A 221 22.60 -31.70 5.19
CA LEU A 221 21.19 -31.68 5.58
C LEU A 221 20.69 -33.09 5.90
N GLN A 222 20.97 -34.07 5.03
CA GLN A 222 20.60 -35.46 5.28
C GLN A 222 21.25 -36.01 6.56
N GLU A 223 22.55 -35.77 6.76
CA GLU A 223 23.26 -36.18 7.98
C GLU A 223 22.64 -35.55 9.25
N THR A 224 22.12 -34.33 9.15
CA THR A 224 21.42 -33.65 10.26
C THR A 224 20.06 -34.29 10.51
N MET A 225 19.29 -34.56 9.47
CA MET A 225 17.99 -35.24 9.57
C MET A 225 18.13 -36.65 10.16
N ASP A 226 19.11 -37.42 9.71
CA ASP A 226 19.36 -38.77 10.19
C ASP A 226 19.70 -38.78 11.70
N LYS A 227 20.46 -37.79 12.17
CA LYS A 227 20.75 -37.63 13.61
C LYS A 227 19.51 -37.24 14.42
N ASN A 228 18.65 -36.38 13.89
CA ASN A 228 17.37 -36.02 14.53
C ASN A 228 16.48 -37.25 14.69
N GLU A 229 16.33 -38.05 13.64
CA GLU A 229 15.52 -39.27 13.67
C GLU A 229 16.08 -40.33 14.63
N GLN A 230 17.39 -40.36 14.81
CA GLN A 230 18.07 -41.24 15.77
C GLN A 230 18.01 -40.74 17.22
N GLY A 231 17.37 -39.59 17.47
CA GLY A 231 17.22 -39.03 18.81
C GLY A 231 18.54 -38.55 19.41
N ASP A 232 19.46 -38.02 18.58
CA ASP A 232 20.70 -37.42 19.05
C ASP A 232 20.36 -36.27 20.04
N PRO A 233 20.71 -36.39 21.34
CA PRO A 233 20.32 -35.42 22.37
C PRO A 233 20.98 -34.04 22.18
N THR A 234 21.98 -33.95 21.31
CA THR A 234 22.61 -32.68 20.92
C THR A 234 21.77 -31.90 19.92
N ILE A 235 20.89 -32.55 19.16
CA ILE A 235 19.97 -31.87 18.27
C ILE A 235 18.64 -31.71 18.98
N LYS A 236 18.22 -30.45 19.07
CA LYS A 236 16.99 -30.06 19.75
C LYS A 236 15.84 -30.20 18.75
N ASP A 237 14.71 -30.78 19.17
CA ASP A 237 13.51 -30.85 18.35
C ASP A 237 12.75 -29.52 18.50
N PRO A 238 12.38 -28.80 17.43
CA PRO A 238 11.56 -27.61 17.54
C PRO A 238 10.24 -27.84 18.32
N ALA A 239 9.73 -29.08 18.32
CA ALA A 239 8.56 -29.47 19.10
C ALA A 239 8.77 -29.35 20.63
N ASP A 240 10.01 -29.45 21.11
CA ASP A 240 10.35 -29.26 22.53
C ASP A 240 10.29 -27.78 22.96
N TYR A 241 10.16 -26.88 21.99
CA TYR A 241 10.19 -25.43 22.18
C TYR A 241 8.91 -24.76 21.68
N LEU A 242 7.80 -25.50 21.55
CA LEU A 242 6.52 -24.97 21.06
C LEU A 242 6.01 -23.77 21.87
N ASP A 243 6.29 -23.75 23.17
CA ASP A 243 5.90 -22.65 24.07
C ASP A 243 6.87 -21.45 24.00
N GLN A 244 8.07 -21.66 23.43
CA GLN A 244 9.14 -20.64 23.30
C GLN A 244 9.89 -20.80 21.97
N PRO A 245 9.23 -20.58 20.82
CA PRO A 245 9.84 -20.82 19.50
C PRO A 245 11.09 -19.97 19.24
N ASP A 246 11.18 -18.78 19.84
CA ASP A 246 12.37 -17.94 19.77
C ASP A 246 13.59 -18.59 20.44
N ALA A 247 13.38 -19.37 21.52
CA ALA A 247 14.46 -20.08 22.21
C ALA A 247 15.06 -21.19 21.34
N TYR A 248 14.26 -21.82 20.47
CA TYR A 248 14.75 -22.79 19.49
C TYR A 248 15.62 -22.13 18.42
N LEU A 249 15.16 -21.00 17.88
CA LEU A 249 15.92 -20.24 16.88
C LEU A 249 17.25 -19.71 17.44
N ASN A 250 17.31 -19.43 18.74
CA ASN A 250 18.54 -19.01 19.42
C ASN A 250 19.58 -20.12 19.60
N LEU A 251 19.23 -21.41 19.43
CA LEU A 251 20.19 -22.51 19.55
C LEU A 251 21.20 -22.58 18.40
N PHE A 252 20.88 -21.92 17.29
CA PHE A 252 21.69 -21.89 16.08
C PHE A 252 22.41 -20.53 15.89
N ARG A 253 22.40 -19.68 16.93
CA ARG A 253 23.12 -18.41 17.02
C ARG A 253 24.51 -18.59 17.63
#